data_AF-D2BE92-F1
#
_entry.id   AF-D2BE92-F1
#
_cell.length_a   1.000
_cell.length_b   1.000
_cell.length_c   1.000
_cell.angle_alpha   90.00
_cell.angle_beta   90.00
_cell.angle_gamma   90.00
#
_symmetry.space_group_name_H-M   'P 1'
#
loop_
_entity.id
_entity.type
_entity.pdbx_description
1 polymer ?
#
loop_
_entity_poly.entity_id
_entity_poly.type
_entity_poly.pdbx_seq_one_letter_code
_entity_poly.pdbx_strand_id
1 'polypeptide(L)'
;MEDLRIGVLGLGLRASLAKAAHRPGMGSVVAAICDTILRAARDTGTRLYVGHNMRHKGVIGEPKTVWVRHFVSYGGDYCFKDWHAERERTTGLLLQKAAHDLDVVHWPAGGYTERVNAFGDLMVYGDLPRRAPDTPRPEGWLREFDIAHKVPEALGTHGGADHHIIAEFCRFVREGGQTDTSPVAARMSVAAGYMATLSLRNGGTPYEVPSLDPELVAYFDGGQTRI
;
A
#
# COMPACT_ATOMS: atom_id res chain seq x y z
N MET A 1 -26.14 -15.73 -9.56
CA MET A 1 -25.66 -14.52 -8.86
C MET A 1 -24.34 -14.17 -9.51
N GLU A 2 -24.14 -12.94 -9.97
CA GLU A 2 -22.86 -12.54 -10.59
C GLU A 2 -21.80 -12.39 -9.50
N ASP A 3 -20.58 -12.88 -9.75
CA ASP A 3 -19.47 -12.76 -8.81
C ASP A 3 -19.06 -11.29 -8.63
N LEU A 4 -18.80 -10.88 -7.38
CA LEU A 4 -18.21 -9.58 -7.08
C LEU A 4 -16.82 -9.50 -7.72
N ARG A 5 -16.65 -8.56 -8.65
CA ARG A 5 -15.35 -8.30 -9.26
C ARG A 5 -14.51 -7.45 -8.29
N ILE A 6 -13.26 -7.85 -8.05
CA ILE A 6 -12.34 -7.20 -7.13
C ILE A 6 -11.07 -6.82 -7.89
N GLY A 7 -10.60 -5.58 -7.74
CA GLY A 7 -9.28 -5.16 -8.19
C GLY A 7 -8.28 -5.10 -7.03
N VAL A 8 -7.03 -5.52 -7.25
CA VAL A 8 -5.95 -5.44 -6.26
C VAL A 8 -4.83 -4.50 -6.71
N LEU A 9 -4.54 -3.47 -5.92
CA LEU A 9 -3.38 -2.58 -6.05
C LEU A 9 -2.25 -3.03 -5.10
N GLY A 10 -1.06 -3.28 -5.65
CA GLY A 10 0.12 -3.67 -4.88
C GLY A 10 0.06 -5.11 -4.33
N LEU A 11 0.25 -6.10 -5.23
CA LEU A 11 0.08 -7.53 -4.92
C LEU A 11 1.01 -8.05 -3.82
N GLY A 12 2.25 -7.53 -3.70
CA GLY A 12 3.35 -7.99 -2.83
C GLY A 12 2.99 -8.84 -1.60
N LEU A 13 3.07 -8.26 -0.39
CA LEU A 13 2.68 -8.97 0.85
C LEU A 13 1.17 -9.27 0.94
N ARG A 14 0.37 -8.76 0.00
CA ARG A 14 -1.10 -8.87 -0.04
C ARG A 14 -1.58 -10.02 -0.93
N ALA A 15 -0.67 -10.83 -1.47
CA ALA A 15 -1.00 -11.91 -2.39
C ALA A 15 -1.89 -12.99 -1.74
N SER A 16 -1.77 -13.20 -0.43
CA SER A 16 -2.64 -14.10 0.34
C SER A 16 -4.09 -13.60 0.36
N LEU A 17 -4.31 -12.28 0.48
CA LEU A 17 -5.63 -11.68 0.46
C LEU A 17 -6.28 -11.78 -0.93
N ALA A 18 -5.50 -11.50 -1.98
CA ALA A 18 -5.96 -11.66 -3.37
C ALA A 18 -6.36 -13.12 -3.66
N LYS A 19 -5.56 -14.09 -3.20
CA LYS A 19 -5.87 -15.52 -3.34
C LYS A 19 -7.12 -15.93 -2.55
N ALA A 20 -7.27 -15.44 -1.32
CA ALA A 20 -8.43 -15.73 -0.49
C ALA A 20 -9.73 -15.16 -1.09
N ALA A 21 -9.65 -13.98 -1.70
CA ALA A 21 -10.77 -13.26 -2.31
C ALA A 21 -11.15 -13.77 -3.71
N HIS A 22 -10.26 -14.48 -4.42
CA HIS A 22 -10.55 -15.04 -5.73
C HIS A 22 -11.25 -16.39 -5.60
N ARG A 23 -12.59 -16.39 -5.65
CA ARG A 23 -13.46 -17.59 -5.61
C ARG A 23 -14.50 -17.57 -6.74
N PRO A 24 -14.09 -17.81 -8.00
CA PRO A 24 -15.00 -17.81 -9.15
C PRO A 24 -16.15 -18.81 -8.98
N GLY A 25 -17.37 -18.40 -9.32
CA GLY A 25 -18.61 -19.16 -9.15
C GLY A 25 -19.10 -19.25 -7.70
N MET A 26 -18.38 -18.65 -6.75
CA MET A 26 -18.65 -18.73 -5.31
C MET A 26 -18.71 -17.33 -4.67
N GLY A 27 -18.97 -16.29 -5.47
CA GLY A 27 -19.35 -14.96 -5.00
C GLY A 27 -18.31 -13.86 -5.22
N SER A 28 -17.07 -14.17 -5.64
CA SER A 28 -16.07 -13.13 -5.92
C SER A 28 -14.95 -13.55 -6.87
N VAL A 29 -14.48 -12.63 -7.70
CA VAL A 29 -13.37 -12.84 -8.63
C VAL A 29 -12.39 -11.66 -8.57
N VAL A 30 -11.11 -11.94 -8.34
CA VAL A 30 -10.06 -10.94 -8.60
C VAL A 30 -9.90 -10.79 -10.11
N ALA A 31 -10.33 -9.63 -10.64
CA ALA A 31 -10.47 -9.38 -12.06
C ALA A 31 -9.33 -8.53 -12.66
N ALA A 32 -8.56 -7.83 -11.82
CA ALA A 32 -7.45 -7.00 -12.25
C ALA A 32 -6.37 -6.85 -11.16
N ILE A 33 -5.12 -6.70 -11.62
CA ILE A 33 -3.91 -6.37 -10.86
C ILE A 33 -3.16 -5.33 -11.73
N CYS A 34 -2.45 -4.37 -11.12
CA CYS A 34 -1.56 -3.36 -11.76
C CYS A 34 -2.17 -1.98 -12.10
N ASP A 35 -1.37 -1.03 -12.60
CA ASP A 35 -1.73 0.38 -12.82
C ASP A 35 -2.93 0.62 -13.76
N THR A 36 -3.24 -0.34 -14.63
CA THR A 36 -4.43 -0.29 -15.49
C THR A 36 -5.73 -0.56 -14.73
N ILE A 37 -5.66 -0.97 -13.47
CA ILE A 37 -6.80 -1.32 -12.64
C ILE A 37 -7.81 -0.19 -12.47
N LEU A 38 -7.36 1.07 -12.47
CA LEU A 38 -8.26 2.22 -12.36
C LEU A 38 -9.12 2.35 -13.62
N ARG A 39 -8.48 2.27 -14.81
CA ARG A 39 -9.19 2.27 -16.10
C ARG A 39 -10.10 1.04 -16.21
N ALA A 40 -9.57 -0.14 -15.93
CA ALA A 40 -10.34 -1.38 -15.96
C ALA A 40 -11.54 -1.37 -15.00
N ALA A 41 -11.37 -0.84 -13.78
CA ALA A 41 -12.46 -0.72 -12.81
C ALA A 41 -13.55 0.23 -13.30
N ARG A 42 -13.20 1.40 -13.84
CA ARG A 42 -14.15 2.32 -14.47
C ARG A 42 -14.89 1.67 -15.64
N ASP A 43 -14.14 1.15 -16.60
CA ASP A 43 -14.67 0.64 -17.87
C ASP A 43 -15.59 -0.58 -17.65
N THR A 44 -15.27 -1.43 -16.67
CA THR A 44 -16.10 -2.59 -16.31
C THR A 44 -17.16 -2.29 -15.25
N GLY A 45 -17.08 -1.17 -14.54
CA GLY A 45 -17.96 -0.86 -13.41
C GLY A 45 -17.64 -1.69 -12.16
N THR A 46 -16.44 -2.29 -12.12
CA THR A 46 -15.96 -3.06 -10.98
C THR A 46 -15.67 -2.12 -9.82
N ARG A 47 -16.22 -2.41 -8.63
CA ARG A 47 -15.93 -1.64 -7.42
C ARG A 47 -14.49 -1.88 -6.96
N LEU A 48 -13.74 -0.81 -6.76
CA LEU A 48 -12.35 -0.85 -6.30
C LEU A 48 -12.23 -0.27 -4.90
N TYR A 49 -11.64 -1.04 -3.99
CA TYR A 49 -11.40 -0.64 -2.60
C TYR A 49 -9.90 -0.75 -2.29
N VAL A 50 -9.35 0.21 -1.56
CA VAL A 50 -7.95 0.17 -1.08
C VAL A 50 -7.90 0.47 0.41
N GLY A 51 -7.19 -0.35 1.18
CA GLY A 51 -6.98 -0.14 2.61
C GLY A 51 -5.57 0.35 2.92
N HIS A 52 -5.40 1.66 3.15
CA HIS A 52 -4.21 2.23 3.80
C HIS A 52 -4.56 2.53 5.26
N ASN A 53 -3.86 1.86 6.18
CA ASN A 53 -4.27 1.74 7.59
C ASN A 53 -3.61 2.76 8.53
N MET A 54 -3.02 3.84 8.01
CA MET A 54 -2.24 4.79 8.81
C MET A 54 -2.81 6.22 8.87
N ARG A 55 -4.03 6.45 8.37
CA ARG A 55 -4.66 7.78 8.41
C ARG A 55 -5.28 8.07 9.79
N HIS A 56 -4.78 9.07 10.50
CA HIS A 56 -5.36 9.59 11.76
C HIS A 56 -5.60 11.11 11.68
N LYS A 57 -6.79 11.59 12.05
CA LYS A 57 -7.18 13.01 11.90
C LYS A 57 -6.60 13.91 13.01
N GLY A 58 -6.19 15.12 12.64
CA GLY A 58 -5.75 16.21 13.55
C GLY A 58 -6.04 17.59 12.95
N VAL A 59 -5.99 18.66 13.77
CA VAL A 59 -6.38 20.04 13.39
C VAL A 59 -5.17 20.98 13.50
N ILE A 60 -4.42 21.18 12.41
CA ILE A 60 -3.11 21.90 12.43
C ILE A 60 -3.02 23.09 11.45
N GLY A 61 -4.13 23.51 10.84
CA GLY A 61 -4.11 24.52 9.77
C GLY A 61 -3.60 23.95 8.43
N GLU A 62 -3.12 24.79 7.53
CA GLU A 62 -2.58 24.38 6.22
C GLU A 62 -1.11 23.92 6.34
N PRO A 63 -0.79 22.62 6.17
CA PRO A 63 0.57 22.13 6.33
C PRO A 63 1.47 22.63 5.20
N LYS A 64 2.66 23.12 5.54
CA LYS A 64 3.67 23.56 4.56
C LYS A 64 4.77 22.53 4.32
N THR A 65 5.02 21.69 5.32
CA THR A 65 6.01 20.61 5.26
C THR A 65 5.52 19.42 6.06
N VAL A 66 5.70 18.23 5.51
CA VAL A 66 5.39 16.96 6.19
C VAL A 66 6.65 16.09 6.15
N TRP A 67 6.97 15.46 7.27
CA TRP A 67 8.07 14.50 7.35
C TRP A 67 7.59 13.22 8.00
N VAL A 68 8.03 12.09 7.45
CA VAL A 68 7.75 10.75 7.98
C VAL A 68 9.07 10.01 8.14
N ARG A 69 9.16 9.26 9.24
CA ARG A 69 10.27 8.36 9.52
C ARG A 69 9.72 7.00 9.92
N HIS A 70 9.93 6.01 9.07
CA HIS A 70 9.46 4.66 9.28
C HIS A 70 10.63 3.71 9.48
N PHE A 71 10.72 3.12 10.67
CA PHE A 71 11.69 2.09 10.99
C PHE A 71 11.03 0.71 10.92
N VAL A 72 11.51 -0.13 10.01
CA VAL A 72 11.06 -1.52 9.91
C VAL A 72 12.02 -2.39 10.70
N SER A 73 11.79 -2.50 12.02
CA SER A 73 12.66 -3.25 12.94
C SER A 73 13.02 -4.65 12.42
N TYR A 74 12.01 -5.43 12.04
CA TYR A 74 12.17 -6.79 11.48
C TYR A 74 12.30 -6.82 9.95
N GLY A 75 12.61 -5.69 9.31
CA GLY A 75 12.67 -5.58 7.84
C GLY A 75 13.61 -6.61 7.21
N GLY A 76 14.70 -6.95 7.90
CA GLY A 76 15.65 -8.01 7.56
C GLY A 76 14.98 -9.34 7.20
N ASP A 77 14.10 -9.83 8.08
CA ASP A 77 13.44 -11.13 7.90
C ASP A 77 12.23 -11.09 6.97
N TYR A 78 11.57 -9.93 6.85
CA TYR A 78 10.41 -9.79 5.95
C TYR A 78 10.78 -9.57 4.50
N CYS A 79 11.91 -8.92 4.24
CA CYS A 79 12.17 -8.31 2.94
C CYS A 79 13.58 -8.55 2.39
N PHE A 80 14.56 -8.96 3.20
CA PHE A 80 15.95 -9.12 2.75
C PHE A 80 16.43 -10.56 2.65
N LYS A 81 15.67 -11.55 3.17
CA LYS A 81 16.14 -12.93 3.29
C LYS A 81 15.47 -13.95 2.36
N ASP A 82 14.41 -13.55 1.66
CA ASP A 82 13.65 -14.41 0.74
C ASP A 82 13.48 -13.75 -0.64
N TRP A 83 12.49 -14.20 -1.42
CA TRP A 83 12.20 -13.67 -2.75
C TRP A 83 11.95 -12.15 -2.78
N HIS A 84 11.59 -11.53 -1.65
CA HIS A 84 11.37 -10.08 -1.59
C HIS A 84 12.66 -9.27 -1.85
N ALA A 85 13.83 -9.87 -1.57
CA ALA A 85 15.14 -9.26 -1.81
C ALA A 85 15.55 -9.30 -3.30
N GLU A 86 14.86 -10.09 -4.12
CA GLU A 86 15.20 -10.28 -5.52
C GLU A 86 14.66 -9.14 -6.38
N ARG A 87 15.56 -8.31 -6.93
CA ARG A 87 15.20 -7.18 -7.81
C ARG A 87 14.43 -7.58 -9.06
N GLU A 88 14.60 -8.82 -9.51
CA GLU A 88 13.86 -9.40 -10.63
C GLU A 88 12.38 -9.66 -10.28
N ARG A 89 12.06 -9.80 -8.99
CA ARG A 89 10.71 -10.08 -8.48
C ARG A 89 10.08 -8.86 -7.83
N THR A 90 10.89 -7.91 -7.36
CA THR A 90 10.43 -6.75 -6.60
C THR A 90 11.13 -5.46 -7.01
N THR A 91 10.40 -4.35 -6.91
CA THR A 91 10.97 -3.01 -7.12
C THR A 91 11.92 -2.65 -5.97
N GLY A 92 11.57 -3.04 -4.74
CA GLY A 92 12.40 -2.88 -3.55
C GLY A 92 11.57 -2.50 -2.33
N LEU A 93 12.24 -2.46 -1.18
CA LEU A 93 11.64 -2.14 0.11
C LEU A 93 10.98 -0.77 0.17
N LEU A 94 11.56 0.21 -0.53
CA LEU A 94 11.03 1.57 -0.60
C LEU A 94 9.57 1.54 -1.10
N LEU A 95 9.28 0.84 -2.20
CA LEU A 95 7.90 0.71 -2.65
C LEU A 95 7.05 -0.18 -1.74
N GLN A 96 7.59 -1.32 -1.27
CA GLN A 96 6.82 -2.29 -0.48
C GLN A 96 6.37 -1.76 0.89
N LYS A 97 7.18 -0.88 1.50
CA LYS A 97 6.91 -0.32 2.82
C LYS A 97 6.56 1.16 2.75
N ALA A 98 7.24 1.99 1.95
CA ALA A 98 6.96 3.42 1.97
C ALA A 98 5.67 3.85 1.24
N ALA A 99 4.98 2.97 0.50
CA ALA A 99 3.75 3.36 -0.18
C ALA A 99 2.66 3.85 0.79
N HIS A 100 2.53 3.26 1.99
CA HIS A 100 1.60 3.78 2.98
C HIS A 100 2.12 5.04 3.67
N ASP A 101 3.44 5.19 3.83
CA ASP A 101 4.04 6.41 4.37
C ASP A 101 3.79 7.60 3.43
N LEU A 102 3.91 7.38 2.12
CA LEU A 102 3.63 8.39 1.09
C LEU A 102 2.16 8.78 1.09
N ASP A 103 1.24 7.83 1.30
CA ASP A 103 -0.19 8.14 1.50
C ASP A 103 -0.45 9.01 2.73
N VAL A 104 0.23 8.72 3.84
CA VAL A 104 0.19 9.52 5.07
C VAL A 104 0.83 10.89 4.89
N VAL A 105 1.74 11.07 3.94
CA VAL A 105 2.28 12.39 3.58
C VAL A 105 1.30 13.15 2.71
N HIS A 106 0.76 12.52 1.67
CA HIS A 106 -0.15 13.15 0.69
C HIS A 106 -1.42 13.66 1.36
N TRP A 107 -1.97 12.87 2.28
CA TRP A 107 -3.26 13.16 2.90
C TRP A 107 -3.30 14.48 3.69
N PRO A 108 -2.43 14.73 4.70
CA PRO A 108 -2.36 16.01 5.40
C PRO A 108 -1.79 17.12 4.51
N ALA A 109 -0.92 16.83 3.54
CA ALA A 109 -0.42 17.83 2.60
C ALA A 109 -1.50 18.37 1.64
N GLY A 110 -2.65 17.68 1.51
CA GLY A 110 -3.73 18.07 0.61
C GLY A 110 -3.36 17.94 -0.87
N GLY A 111 -2.37 17.11 -1.19
CA GLY A 111 -1.85 16.98 -2.55
C GLY A 111 -0.95 15.75 -2.73
N TYR A 112 -0.64 15.43 -3.98
CA TYR A 112 0.20 14.28 -4.33
C TYR A 112 1.61 14.70 -4.71
N THR A 113 2.58 13.81 -4.52
CA THR A 113 3.95 14.05 -4.99
C THR A 113 3.97 14.22 -6.51
N GLU A 114 4.52 15.34 -6.97
CA GLU A 114 4.73 15.63 -8.40
C GLU A 114 6.14 15.23 -8.85
N ARG A 115 7.14 15.40 -7.98
CA ARG A 115 8.55 15.08 -8.27
C ARG A 115 9.21 14.44 -7.06
N VAL A 116 10.08 13.45 -7.30
CA VAL A 116 10.77 12.73 -6.23
C VAL A 116 12.23 12.43 -6.59
N ASN A 117 13.09 12.47 -5.58
CA ASN A 117 14.43 11.89 -5.62
C ASN A 117 14.65 11.02 -4.38
N ALA A 118 15.48 10.00 -4.49
CA ALA A 118 15.73 9.07 -3.39
C ALA A 118 17.18 8.61 -3.33
N PHE A 119 17.67 8.43 -2.12
CA PHE A 119 19.03 7.95 -1.82
C PHE A 119 18.94 6.84 -0.79
N GLY A 120 19.89 5.91 -0.85
CA GLY A 120 19.89 4.75 0.02
C GLY A 120 20.92 3.73 -0.40
N ASP A 121 21.25 2.85 0.54
CA ASP A 121 22.25 1.82 0.38
C ASP A 121 21.85 0.59 1.22
N LEU A 122 22.41 -0.57 0.90
CA LEU A 122 22.15 -1.84 1.59
C LEU A 122 23.06 -2.01 2.82
N MET A 123 23.17 -0.97 3.64
CA MET A 123 24.21 -0.84 4.68
C MET A 123 24.22 -1.93 5.76
N VAL A 124 23.06 -2.54 6.06
CA VAL A 124 22.93 -3.50 7.18
C VAL A 124 22.69 -4.92 6.68
N TYR A 125 21.80 -5.08 5.70
CA TYR A 125 21.32 -6.39 5.25
C TYR A 125 21.79 -6.78 3.84
N GLY A 126 22.58 -5.94 3.16
CA GLY A 126 23.02 -6.17 1.78
C GLY A 126 23.88 -7.42 1.60
N ASP A 127 24.77 -7.66 2.56
CA ASP A 127 25.76 -8.74 2.49
C ASP A 127 25.36 -9.97 3.30
N LEU A 128 24.13 -10.02 3.83
CA LEU A 128 23.68 -11.17 4.60
C LEU A 128 23.36 -12.37 3.69
N PRO A 129 23.69 -13.60 4.13
CA PRO A 129 23.33 -14.80 3.38
C PRO A 129 21.80 -14.92 3.30
N ARG A 130 21.33 -15.42 2.15
CA ARG A 130 19.91 -15.76 1.99
C ARG A 130 19.52 -16.84 2.99
N ARG A 131 18.30 -16.74 3.49
CA ARG A 131 17.73 -17.79 4.31
C ARG A 131 17.39 -18.97 3.42
N ALA A 132 17.76 -20.18 3.85
CA ALA A 132 17.36 -21.38 3.13
C ALA A 132 15.82 -21.47 3.05
N PRO A 133 15.27 -21.88 1.89
CA PRO A 133 13.85 -22.20 1.79
C PRO A 133 13.41 -23.10 2.95
N ASP A 134 12.20 -22.90 3.45
CA ASP A 134 11.57 -23.71 4.51
C ASP A 134 12.21 -23.65 5.90
N THR A 135 13.22 -22.80 6.11
CA THR A 135 13.74 -22.55 7.47
C THR A 135 12.62 -21.98 8.35
N PRO A 136 12.20 -22.65 9.44
CA PRO A 136 11.13 -22.17 10.31
C PRO A 136 11.54 -20.86 10.99
N ARG A 137 10.57 -19.97 11.25
CA ARG A 137 10.82 -18.75 12.04
C ARG A 137 11.27 -19.16 13.45
N PRO A 138 12.24 -18.45 14.05
CA PRO A 138 12.68 -18.76 15.42
C PRO A 138 11.48 -18.84 16.38
N GLU A 139 11.58 -19.72 17.37
CA GLU A 139 10.58 -19.76 18.44
C GLU A 139 10.62 -18.44 19.22
N GLY A 140 9.47 -17.88 19.59
CA GLY A 140 9.43 -16.58 20.29
C GLY A 140 9.69 -15.33 19.44
N TRP A 141 9.83 -15.46 18.11
CA TRP A 141 10.21 -14.41 17.14
C TRP A 141 9.32 -13.13 17.08
N LEU A 142 8.25 -13.03 17.88
CA LEU A 142 7.41 -11.82 18.03
C LEU A 142 7.32 -11.31 19.48
N ARG A 143 8.03 -11.92 20.45
CA ARG A 143 7.76 -11.73 21.88
C ARG A 143 8.92 -11.14 22.68
N GLU A 144 10.14 -11.18 22.17
CA GLU A 144 11.32 -10.70 22.91
C GLU A 144 11.79 -9.35 22.38
N PHE A 145 11.65 -8.33 23.23
CA PHE A 145 12.20 -6.99 23.07
C PHE A 145 12.76 -6.57 24.43
N ASP A 146 13.92 -5.90 24.46
CA ASP A 146 14.51 -5.41 25.72
C ASP A 146 13.59 -4.38 26.42
N ILE A 147 12.83 -3.60 25.63
CA ILE A 147 11.86 -2.61 26.10
C ILE A 147 10.68 -2.53 25.11
N ALA A 148 9.45 -2.72 25.58
CA ALA A 148 8.23 -2.54 24.80
C ALA A 148 7.33 -1.46 25.43
N HIS A 149 7.14 -0.34 24.74
CA HIS A 149 6.11 0.64 25.09
C HIS A 149 4.83 0.32 24.33
N LYS A 150 3.81 -0.20 25.03
CA LYS A 150 2.48 -0.41 24.44
C LYS A 150 1.80 0.94 24.20
N VAL A 151 1.54 1.26 22.94
CA VAL A 151 0.48 2.22 22.59
C VAL A 151 -0.84 1.66 23.15
N PRO A 152 -1.73 2.47 23.74
CA PRO A 152 -3.01 1.99 24.28
C PRO A 152 -3.72 1.08 23.28
N GLU A 153 -4.19 -0.07 23.76
CA GLU A 153 -4.85 -1.06 22.91
C GLU A 153 -6.15 -0.47 22.34
N ALA A 154 -6.11 -0.10 21.08
CA ALA A 154 -7.29 -0.19 20.23
C ALA A 154 -7.45 -1.65 19.81
N LEU A 155 -8.69 -2.14 19.77
CA LEU A 155 -9.00 -3.52 19.39
C LEU A 155 -8.41 -3.84 18.00
N GLY A 156 -7.52 -4.82 17.91
CA GLY A 156 -6.96 -5.35 16.66
C GLY A 156 -5.51 -4.97 16.36
N THR A 157 -5.04 -5.37 15.18
CA THR A 157 -3.69 -5.06 14.66
C THR A 157 -3.62 -3.62 14.14
N HIS A 158 -2.40 -3.05 14.06
CA HIS A 158 -2.15 -1.67 13.61
C HIS A 158 -3.00 -0.60 14.33
N GLY A 159 -3.14 -0.72 15.66
CA GLY A 159 -3.92 0.24 16.44
C GLY A 159 -5.42 0.24 16.10
N GLY A 160 -5.97 -0.88 15.62
CA GLY A 160 -7.38 -1.05 15.29
C GLY A 160 -7.80 -0.55 13.90
N ALA A 161 -6.88 0.06 13.14
CA ALA A 161 -7.15 0.53 11.79
C ALA A 161 -7.63 -0.58 10.85
N ASP A 162 -7.17 -1.81 11.05
CA ASP A 162 -7.57 -2.95 10.22
C ASP A 162 -9.07 -3.29 10.36
N HIS A 163 -9.65 -3.16 11.56
CA HIS A 163 -11.09 -3.35 11.76
C HIS A 163 -11.91 -2.27 11.06
N HIS A 164 -11.45 -1.02 11.08
CA HIS A 164 -12.09 0.09 10.38
C HIS A 164 -12.09 -0.11 8.86
N ILE A 165 -10.96 -0.57 8.30
CA ILE A 165 -10.84 -0.92 6.89
C ILE A 165 -11.81 -2.02 6.50
N ILE A 166 -11.90 -3.10 7.28
CA ILE A 166 -12.82 -4.20 6.97
C ILE A 166 -14.28 -3.75 7.08
N ALA A 167 -14.61 -2.95 8.09
CA ALA A 167 -15.96 -2.40 8.24
C ALA A 167 -16.33 -1.50 7.04
N GLU A 168 -15.41 -0.63 6.62
CA GLU A 168 -15.59 0.24 5.46
C GLU A 168 -15.71 -0.57 4.17
N PHE A 169 -14.84 -1.57 3.96
CA PHE A 169 -14.91 -2.46 2.80
C PHE A 169 -16.30 -3.12 2.71
N CYS A 170 -16.79 -3.69 3.81
CA CYS A 170 -18.11 -4.32 3.86
C CYS A 170 -19.23 -3.31 3.54
N ARG A 171 -19.16 -2.08 4.10
CA ARG A 171 -20.10 -0.99 3.77
C ARG A 171 -20.05 -0.65 2.28
N PHE A 172 -18.86 -0.42 1.73
CA PHE A 172 -18.66 -0.03 0.34
C PHE A 172 -19.11 -1.12 -0.65
N VAL A 173 -18.84 -2.39 -0.36
CA VAL A 173 -19.32 -3.50 -1.19
C VAL A 173 -20.84 -3.62 -1.15
N ARG A 174 -21.48 -3.31 -0.01
CA ARG A 174 -22.95 -3.37 0.11
C ARG A 174 -23.64 -2.16 -0.52
N GLU A 175 -23.14 -0.96 -0.27
CA GLU A 175 -23.86 0.30 -0.49
C GLU A 175 -23.22 1.20 -1.56
N GLY A 176 -21.93 1.00 -1.88
CA GLY A 176 -21.17 1.88 -2.76
C GLY A 176 -20.73 3.18 -2.06
N GLY A 177 -20.50 4.22 -2.86
CA GLY A 177 -20.12 5.56 -2.39
C GLY A 177 -18.60 5.76 -2.20
N GLN A 178 -18.23 6.87 -1.59
CA GLN A 178 -16.82 7.22 -1.35
C GLN A 178 -16.16 6.30 -0.31
N THR A 179 -14.84 6.19 -0.40
CA THR A 179 -13.99 5.48 0.55
C THR A 179 -12.97 6.46 1.15
N ASP A 180 -12.63 6.29 2.42
CA ASP A 180 -11.69 7.12 3.18
C ASP A 180 -10.29 7.09 2.56
N THR A 181 -9.90 5.94 2.02
CA THR A 181 -8.75 5.80 1.13
C THR A 181 -9.24 5.72 -0.30
N SER A 182 -9.06 6.80 -1.07
CA SER A 182 -9.38 6.82 -2.50
C SER A 182 -8.42 5.92 -3.28
N PRO A 183 -8.89 5.15 -4.28
CA PRO A 183 -8.02 4.44 -5.21
C PRO A 183 -7.02 5.36 -5.95
N VAL A 184 -7.36 6.64 -6.12
CA VAL A 184 -6.46 7.66 -6.67
C VAL A 184 -5.28 7.86 -5.74
N ALA A 185 -5.55 8.10 -4.45
CA ALA A 185 -4.50 8.31 -3.46
C ALA A 185 -3.55 7.11 -3.38
N ALA A 186 -4.10 5.90 -3.34
CA ALA A 186 -3.30 4.69 -3.35
C ALA A 186 -2.40 4.56 -4.58
N ARG A 187 -2.94 4.83 -5.78
CA ARG A 187 -2.16 4.83 -7.02
C ARG A 187 -1.06 5.89 -6.98
N MET A 188 -1.34 7.09 -6.50
CA MET A 188 -0.35 8.17 -6.42
C MET A 188 0.79 7.83 -5.47
N SER A 189 0.51 7.20 -4.33
CA SER A 189 1.56 6.73 -3.41
C SER A 189 2.42 5.62 -4.01
N VAL A 190 1.80 4.68 -4.73
CA VAL A 190 2.53 3.62 -5.45
C VAL A 190 3.40 4.20 -6.56
N ALA A 191 2.87 5.12 -7.37
CA ALA A 191 3.62 5.77 -8.44
C ALA A 191 4.81 6.57 -7.88
N ALA A 192 4.60 7.34 -6.81
CA ALA A 192 5.68 8.06 -6.14
C ALA A 192 6.75 7.10 -5.59
N GLY A 193 6.36 6.00 -4.93
CA GLY A 193 7.31 5.00 -4.45
C GLY A 193 8.08 4.29 -5.57
N TYR A 194 7.43 4.06 -6.71
CA TYR A 194 8.05 3.47 -7.90
C TYR A 194 9.09 4.43 -8.50
N MET A 195 8.74 5.70 -8.73
CA MET A 195 9.68 6.70 -9.25
C MET A 195 10.83 6.98 -8.28
N ALA A 196 10.57 6.96 -6.97
CA ALA A 196 11.61 7.05 -5.95
C ALA A 196 12.58 5.86 -6.02
N THR A 197 12.06 4.67 -6.33
CA THR A 197 12.90 3.48 -6.53
C THR A 197 13.76 3.59 -7.79
N LEU A 198 13.24 4.17 -8.88
CA LEU A 198 14.04 4.47 -10.07
C LEU A 198 15.12 5.51 -9.77
N SER A 199 14.77 6.58 -9.04
CA SER A 199 15.72 7.59 -8.57
C SER A 199 16.86 6.97 -7.79
N LEU A 200 16.54 6.14 -6.78
CA LEU A 200 17.52 5.41 -5.97
C LEU A 200 18.51 4.62 -6.83
N ARG A 201 18.00 3.91 -7.84
CA ARG A 201 18.81 3.08 -8.74
C ARG A 201 19.65 3.91 -9.73
N ASN A 202 19.27 5.15 -9.99
CA ASN A 202 19.96 6.07 -10.89
C ASN A 202 20.67 7.21 -10.12
N GLY A 203 21.33 6.86 -9.02
CA GLY A 203 22.18 7.79 -8.27
C GLY A 203 21.46 8.98 -7.64
N GLY A 204 20.16 8.85 -7.38
CA GLY A 204 19.32 9.93 -6.83
C GLY A 204 18.87 10.97 -7.86
N THR A 205 18.94 10.67 -9.16
CA THR A 205 18.38 11.52 -10.20
C THR A 205 16.89 11.79 -9.93
N PRO A 206 16.41 13.04 -9.95
CA PRO A 206 14.99 13.32 -9.75
C PRO A 206 14.12 12.78 -10.90
N TYR A 207 12.95 12.29 -10.56
CA TYR A 207 11.94 11.83 -11.51
C TYR A 207 10.59 12.51 -11.26
N GLU A 208 9.89 12.82 -12.35
CA GLU A 208 8.50 13.24 -12.32
C GLU A 208 7.59 12.04 -12.01
N VAL A 209 6.59 12.24 -11.17
CA VAL A 209 5.55 11.26 -10.86
C VAL A 209 4.44 11.40 -11.90
N PRO A 210 4.14 10.37 -12.71
CA PRO A 210 3.12 10.47 -13.74
C PRO A 210 1.77 10.83 -13.14
N SER A 211 1.12 11.87 -13.67
CA SER A 211 -0.24 12.22 -13.28
C SER A 211 -1.24 11.14 -13.70
N LEU A 212 -2.45 11.20 -13.12
CA LEU A 212 -3.57 10.37 -13.53
C LEU A 212 -4.51 11.19 -14.42
N ASP A 213 -5.16 10.49 -15.36
CA ASP A 213 -6.22 11.03 -16.19
C ASP A 213 -7.30 11.74 -15.33
N PRO A 214 -7.59 13.03 -15.56
CA PRO A 214 -8.56 13.79 -14.75
C PRO A 214 -9.95 13.15 -14.69
N GLU A 215 -10.36 12.45 -15.75
CA GLU A 215 -11.65 11.74 -15.76
C GLU A 215 -11.67 10.56 -14.79
N LEU A 216 -10.53 9.85 -14.65
CA LEU A 216 -10.41 8.78 -13.65
C LEU A 216 -10.45 9.37 -12.25
N VAL A 217 -9.76 10.50 -12.03
CA VAL A 217 -9.78 11.20 -10.73
C VAL A 217 -11.22 11.55 -10.36
N ALA A 218 -11.94 12.23 -11.26
CA ALA A 218 -13.33 12.63 -11.04
C ALA A 218 -14.26 11.44 -10.75
N TYR A 219 -14.08 10.31 -11.46
CA TYR A 219 -14.87 9.11 -11.24
C TYR A 219 -14.68 8.50 -9.84
N PHE A 220 -13.43 8.34 -9.40
CA PHE A 220 -13.13 7.74 -8.09
C PHE A 220 -13.47 8.69 -6.94
N ASP A 221 -13.23 9.99 -7.10
CA ASP A 221 -13.62 11.01 -6.11
C ASP A 221 -15.14 11.18 -6.06
N GLY A 222 -15.86 10.92 -7.16
CA GLY A 222 -17.32 10.85 -7.22
C GLY A 222 -17.94 9.57 -6.65
N GLY A 223 -17.18 8.75 -5.92
CA GLY A 223 -17.69 7.53 -5.27
C GLY A 223 -17.93 6.36 -6.22
N GLN A 224 -17.26 6.34 -7.38
CA GLN A 224 -17.34 5.28 -8.39
C GLN A 224 -18.74 5.09 -8.97
N THR A 225 -19.51 6.17 -9.04
CA THR A 225 -20.83 6.20 -9.65
C THR A 225 -20.69 6.50 -11.14
N ARG A 226 -21.30 5.69 -12.01
CA ARG A 226 -21.37 6.01 -13.44
C ARG A 226 -22.36 7.17 -13.63
N ILE A 227 -21.90 8.21 -14.32
CA ILE A 227 -22.76 9.31 -14.81
C ILE A 227 -23.63 8.77 -15.94
#